data_AF-G7JA44-F1
#
_entry.id   AF-G7JA44-F1
#
_cell.length_a   1.000
_cell.length_b   1.000
_cell.length_c   1.000
_cell.angle_alpha   90.00
_cell.angle_beta   90.00
_cell.angle_gamma   90.00
#
_symmetry.space_group_name_H-M   'P 1'
#
loop_
_entity.id
_entity.type
_entity.pdbx_description
1 polymer ?
#
loop_
_entity_poly.entity_id
_entity_poly.type
_entity_poly.pdbx_seq_one_letter_code
_entity_poly.pdbx_strand_id
1 'polypeptide(L)' 'MTEERQKAIWAIYVWCRRTYEFVDGPNADCMSSAVLDRREERLHDIFNGHPNDMLDASLTDTISWFPLDIK' A
#
# COMPACT_ATOMS: atom_id res chain seq x y z
N MET A 1 -4.35 -14.06 18.08
CA MET A 1 -3.82 -13.60 16.79
C MET A 1 -3.14 -14.79 16.13
N THR A 2 -3.53 -15.17 14.92
CA THR A 2 -2.82 -16.23 14.18
C THR A 2 -1.63 -15.60 13.44
N GLU A 3 -0.63 -16.40 13.07
CA GLU A 3 0.56 -15.90 12.38
C GLU A 3 0.23 -15.23 11.03
N GLU A 4 -0.78 -15.73 10.32
CA GLU A 4 -1.24 -15.21 9.04
C GLU A 4 -1.84 -13.81 9.21
N ARG A 5 -2.68 -13.63 10.25
CA ARG A 5 -3.24 -12.30 10.58
C ARG A 5 -2.15 -11.33 11.00
N GLN A 6 -1.11 -11.81 11.68
CA GLN A 6 0.01 -10.95 12.05
C GLN A 6 0.74 -10.49 10.79
N LYS A 7 1.10 -11.41 9.88
CA LYS A 7 1.73 -11.08 8.60
C LYS A 7 0.90 -10.10 7.77
N ALA A 8 -0.42 -10.28 7.72
CA ALA A 8 -1.34 -9.36 7.05
C ALA A 8 -1.28 -7.94 7.62
N ILE A 9 -1.32 -7.80 8.95
CA ILE A 9 -1.21 -6.50 9.63
C ILE A 9 0.17 -5.87 9.35
N TRP A 10 1.23 -6.66 9.36
CA TRP A 10 2.58 -6.17 9.05
C TRP A 10 2.71 -5.70 7.59
N ALA A 11 2.11 -6.41 6.63
CA ALA A 11 2.09 -6.00 5.22
C ALA A 11 1.38 -4.65 5.02
N ILE A 12 0.20 -4.50 5.63
CA ILE A 12 -0.56 -3.23 5.62
C ILE A 12 0.25 -2.12 6.29
N TYR A 13 0.82 -2.37 7.47
CA TYR A 13 1.58 -1.36 8.21
C TYR A 13 2.81 -0.88 7.44
N VAL A 14 3.60 -1.79 6.86
CA VAL A 14 4.79 -1.44 6.08
C VAL A 14 4.42 -0.64 4.83
N TRP A 15 3.34 -1.02 4.16
CA TRP A 15 2.86 -0.28 3.00
C TRP A 15 2.39 1.14 3.38
N CYS A 16 1.59 1.29 4.45
CA CYS A 16 1.17 2.59 4.98
C CYS A 16 2.35 3.45 5.43
N ARG A 17 3.37 2.87 6.06
CA ARG A 17 4.57 3.61 6.48
C ARG A 17 5.36 4.14 5.29
N ARG A 18 5.42 3.39 4.19
CA ARG A 18 6.04 3.84 2.94
C ARG A 18 5.23 4.96 2.28
N THR A 19 3.90 4.94 2.39
CA THR A 19 3.08 6.02 1.82
C THR A 19 3.08 7.27 2.69
N TYR A 20 3.23 7.12 4.02
CA TYR A 20 3.30 8.21 5.00
C TYR A 20 4.40 9.24 4.72
N GLU A 21 5.58 8.82 4.26
CA GLU A 21 6.71 9.72 3.94
C GLU A 21 6.39 10.77 2.87
N PHE A 22 5.28 10.62 2.15
CA PHE A 22 4.89 11.48 1.04
C PHE A 22 3.68 12.37 1.35
N VAL A 23 2.91 12.03 2.39
CA VAL A 23 1.76 12.83 2.84
C VAL A 23 2.13 13.66 4.07
N ASP A 24 2.95 13.11 4.97
CA ASP A 24 3.34 13.75 6.25
C ASP A 24 4.86 13.79 6.46
N GLY A 25 5.66 13.37 5.47
CA GLY A 25 7.11 13.47 5.53
C GLY A 25 7.61 14.90 5.27
N PRO A 26 8.90 15.18 5.53
CA PRO A 26 9.49 16.51 5.31
C PRO A 26 9.44 16.99 3.85
N ASN A 27 9.12 16.09 2.90
CA ASN A 27 8.94 16.40 1.49
C ASN A 27 7.46 16.59 1.09
N ALA A 28 6.50 16.45 2.01
CA ALA A 28 5.07 16.52 1.73
C ALA A 28 4.67 17.86 1.07
N ASP A 29 5.22 18.97 1.57
CA ASP A 29 4.97 20.31 1.01
C ASP A 29 5.53 20.48 -0.42
N CYS A 30 6.43 19.59 -0.85
CA CYS A 30 7.02 19.59 -2.20
C CYS A 30 6.36 18.56 -3.13
N MET A 31 5.39 17.77 -2.64
CA MET A 31 4.71 16.76 -3.45
C MET A 31 3.70 17.43 -4.40
N SER A 32 3.99 17.33 -5.69
CA SER A 32 3.07 17.72 -6.77
C SER A 32 1.87 16.75 -6.83
N SER A 33 0.70 17.26 -7.28
CA SER A 33 -0.49 16.44 -7.52
C SER A 33 -0.21 15.22 -8.40
N ALA A 34 0.70 15.35 -9.38
CA ALA A 34 1.10 14.25 -10.26
C ALA A 34 1.76 13.07 -9.51
N VAL A 35 2.40 13.32 -8.36
CA VAL A 35 2.98 12.26 -7.53
C VAL A 35 1.90 11.52 -6.75
N LEU A 36 0.82 12.21 -6.35
CA LEU A 36 -0.35 11.61 -5.71
C LEU A 36 -1.13 10.76 -6.72
N ASP A 37 -1.35 11.26 -7.93
CA ASP A 37 -2.06 10.52 -9.00
C ASP A 37 -1.36 9.20 -9.32
N ARG A 38 -0.03 9.23 -9.48
CA ARG A 38 0.78 8.02 -9.73
C ARG A 38 0.72 7.01 -8.56
N ARG A 39 0.48 7.48 -7.34
CA ARG A 39 0.35 6.61 -6.16
C ARG A 39 -1.03 5.97 -6.08
N GLU A 40 -2.05 6.72 -6.42
CA GLU A 40 -3.41 6.22 -6.54
C GLU A 40 -3.48 5.13 -7.62
N GLU A 41 -2.89 5.38 -8.80
CA GLU A 41 -2.76 4.37 -9.86
C GLU A 41 -2.06 3.11 -9.36
N ARG A 42 -0.93 3.25 -8.67
CA ARG A 42 -0.20 2.12 -8.09
C ARG A 42 -1.01 1.37 -7.02
N LEU A 43 -1.85 2.07 -6.25
CA LEU A 43 -2.76 1.43 -5.30
C LEU A 43 -3.83 0.63 -6.03
N HIS A 44 -4.43 1.18 -7.08
CA HIS A 44 -5.39 0.45 -7.91
C HIS A 44 -4.77 -0.80 -8.55
N ASP A 45 -3.54 -0.71 -9.04
CA ASP A 45 -2.81 -1.85 -9.58
C ASP A 45 -2.66 -2.98 -8.55
N ILE A 46 -2.30 -2.66 -7.30
CA ILE A 46 -2.20 -3.64 -6.21
C ILE A 46 -3.54 -4.35 -5.96
N PHE A 47 -4.64 -3.59 -5.93
CA PHE A 47 -5.97 -4.16 -5.74
C PHE A 47 -6.45 -4.99 -6.95
N ASN A 48 -5.94 -4.70 -8.14
CA ASN A 48 -6.18 -5.48 -9.36
C ASN A 48 -5.22 -6.68 -9.51
N GLY A 49 -4.29 -6.91 -8.57
CA GLY A 49 -3.34 -8.02 -8.63
C GLY A 49 -2.07 -7.75 -9.45
N HIS A 50 -1.73 -6.48 -9.67
CA HIS A 50 -0.56 -6.03 -10.42
C HIS A 50 0.48 -5.34 -9.50
N PRO A 51 1.24 -6.09 -8.69
CA PRO A 51 2.24 -5.50 -7.80
C PRO A 51 3.45 -4.97 -8.58
N ASN A 52 3.93 -3.78 -8.21
CA ASN A 52 5.13 -3.17 -8.84
C ASN A 52 6.44 -3.57 -8.14
N ASP A 53 6.40 -3.95 -6.86
CA ASP A 53 7.55 -4.46 -6.12
C ASP A 53 7.17 -5.46 -5.02
N MET A 54 8.16 -5.90 -4.24
CA MET A 54 7.99 -6.94 -3.22
C MET A 54 7.04 -6.53 -2.08
N LEU A 55 6.94 -5.23 -1.75
CA LEU A 55 6.01 -4.76 -0.72
C LEU A 55 4.59 -4.66 -1.27
N ASP A 56 4.45 -4.30 -2.53
CA ASP A 56 3.17 -4.37 -3.23
C ASP A 56 2.68 -5.82 -3.35
N ALA A 57 3.60 -6.75 -3.61
CA ALA A 57 3.29 -8.17 -3.70
C ALA A 57 2.82 -8.74 -2.35
N SER A 58 3.44 -8.34 -1.23
CA SER A 58 3.00 -8.79 0.10
C SER A 58 1.64 -8.22 0.49
N LEU A 59 1.33 -6.99 0.07
CA LEU A 59 0.00 -6.42 0.24
C LEU A 59 -1.04 -7.09 -0.68
N THR A 60 -0.69 -7.35 -1.94
CA THR A 60 -1.55 -8.06 -2.91
C THR A 60 -1.90 -9.46 -2.40
N ASP A 61 -0.91 -10.21 -1.92
CA ASP A 61 -1.12 -11.53 -1.31
C ASP A 61 -2.05 -11.42 -0.09
N THR A 62 -1.80 -10.44 0.78
CA THR A 62 -2.67 -10.17 1.94
C THR A 62 -4.12 -9.89 1.52
N ILE A 63 -4.36 -9.08 0.50
CA ILE A 63 -5.71 -8.75 -0.01
C ILE A 63 -6.40 -9.99 -0.59
N SER A 64 -5.64 -10.87 -1.26
CA SER A 64 -6.20 -12.12 -1.82
C SER A 64 -6.66 -13.10 -0.74
N TRP A 65 -5.97 -13.13 0.41
CA TRP A 65 -6.32 -13.96 1.57
C TRP A 65 -7.37 -13.31 2.48
N PHE A 66 -7.37 -11.98 2.55
CA PHE A 66 -8.28 -11.18 3.36
C PHE A 66 -8.87 -10.09 2.47
N PRO A 67 -10.02 -10.33 1.82
CA PRO A 67 -10.63 -9.35 0.92
C PRO A 67 -10.94 -8.07 1.71
N LEU A 68 -10.17 -7.02 1.43
CA LEU A 68 -10.36 -5.67 1.92
C LEU A 68 -11.10 -4.91 0.81
N ASP A 69 -12.30 -4.43 1.08
CA ASP A 69 -12.99 -3.52 0.16
C ASP A 69 -12.44 -2.11 0.34
N ILE A 70 -11.89 -1.53 -0.73
CA ILE A 70 -11.71 -0.09 -0.86
C ILE A 70 -12.94 0.45 -1.59
N LYS A 71 -13.65 1.38 -0.94
CA LYS A 71 -14.80 2.12 -1.49
C LYS A 71 -14.38 3.49 -1.98
#